data_AF-A0AAV5UHK3-F1
#
_entry.id   AF-A0AAV5UHK3-F1
#
_cell.length_a   1.000
_cell.length_b   1.000
_cell.length_c   1.000
_cell.angle_alpha   90.00
_cell.angle_beta   90.00
_cell.angle_gamma   90.00
#
_symmetry.space_group_name_H-M   'P 1'
#
loop_
_entity.id
_entity.type
_entity.pdbx_description
1 polymer ?
#
loop_
_entity_poly.entity_id
_entity_poly.type
_entity_poly.pdbx_seq_one_letter_code
_entity_poly.pdbx_strand_id
1 'polypeptide(L)'
;MVIDQCGCGDPRFPVIGNASHCFVFDPEQRKCLEERTKDLGNIHSSFKCRCQQPCKQKVFTVAYSEAIWPSKSLNITLGSCTMEPDQCNEHYQENGAMIEVFYEALNFEVLSESEAYGVIKMMADLGGQLGLWSGISVITCCEFVCLSCEILYMMAMHHYTAYKRKAWERSRNNEP
;
A
#
# COMPACT_ATOMS: atom_id res chain seq x y z
N MET A 1 -15.27 -3.06 18.15
CA MET A 1 -15.19 -2.00 19.17
C MET A 1 -16.54 -1.32 19.46
N VAL A 2 -17.38 -0.96 18.49
CA VAL A 2 -18.80 -0.61 18.75
C VAL A 2 -19.68 -1.86 18.75
N ILE A 3 -19.55 -2.71 17.73
CA ILE A 3 -20.31 -3.97 17.61
C ILE A 3 -20.03 -4.91 18.80
N ASP A 4 -18.78 -5.04 19.25
CA ASP A 4 -18.42 -5.92 20.39
C ASP A 4 -18.97 -5.43 21.74
N GLN A 5 -19.26 -4.13 21.88
CA GLN A 5 -19.69 -3.53 23.16
C GLN A 5 -21.19 -3.22 23.20
N CYS A 6 -21.76 -2.75 22.09
CA CYS A 6 -23.17 -2.42 21.98
C CYS A 6 -23.99 -3.52 21.26
N GLY A 7 -23.33 -4.53 20.67
CA GLY A 7 -23.98 -5.64 19.96
C GLY A 7 -24.51 -5.31 18.56
N CYS A 8 -24.42 -4.04 18.13
CA CYS A 8 -24.99 -3.56 16.88
C CYS A 8 -24.06 -2.54 16.19
N GLY A 9 -24.26 -2.36 14.88
CA GLY A 9 -23.50 -1.42 14.06
C GLY A 9 -24.20 -0.08 13.85
N ASP A 10 -23.43 0.97 13.63
CA ASP A 10 -23.97 2.29 13.28
C ASP A 10 -24.68 2.26 11.91
N PRO A 11 -25.91 2.81 11.76
CA PRO A 11 -26.61 2.88 10.47
C PRO A 11 -25.89 3.68 9.37
N ARG A 12 -24.99 4.60 9.72
CA ARG A 12 -24.25 5.45 8.76
C ARG A 12 -23.15 4.71 8.02
N PHE A 13 -22.73 3.56 8.54
CA PHE A 13 -21.62 2.77 8.00
C PHE A 13 -22.09 1.35 7.65
N PRO A 14 -21.51 0.72 6.63
CA PRO A 14 -21.80 -0.68 6.35
C PRO A 14 -21.34 -1.56 7.51
N VAL A 15 -22.18 -2.52 7.90
CA VAL A 15 -21.85 -3.48 8.96
C VAL A 15 -21.12 -4.69 8.36
N ILE A 16 -20.04 -5.11 9.00
CA ILE A 16 -19.21 -6.23 8.55
C ILE A 16 -19.67 -7.50 9.28
N GLY A 17 -19.90 -8.59 8.54
CA GLY A 17 -20.29 -9.88 9.09
C GLY A 17 -21.81 -10.04 9.28
N ASN A 18 -22.22 -10.77 10.32
CA ASN A 18 -23.63 -11.09 10.61
C ASN A 18 -24.29 -10.13 11.62
N ALA A 19 -23.66 -8.99 11.93
CA ALA A 19 -24.23 -8.03 12.87
C ALA A 19 -25.29 -7.15 12.17
N SER A 20 -26.35 -6.80 12.90
CA SER A 20 -27.38 -5.88 12.43
C SER A 20 -27.07 -4.44 12.82
N HIS A 21 -27.72 -3.50 12.14
CA HIS A 21 -27.70 -2.09 12.56
C HIS A 21 -28.45 -1.90 13.88
N CYS A 22 -28.02 -0.91 14.68
CA CYS A 22 -28.71 -0.53 15.91
C CYS A 22 -30.10 0.04 15.59
N PHE A 23 -31.09 -0.30 16.42
CA PHE A 23 -32.44 0.24 16.28
C PHE A 23 -32.52 1.67 16.83
N VAL A 24 -33.06 2.60 16.04
CA VAL A 24 -33.19 4.02 16.42
C VAL A 24 -34.15 4.20 17.60
N PHE A 25 -35.15 3.33 17.72
CA PHE A 25 -36.17 3.40 18.77
C PHE A 25 -35.76 2.76 20.09
N ASP A 26 -34.62 2.07 20.14
CA ASP A 26 -34.11 1.49 21.39
C ASP A 26 -33.21 2.53 22.11
N PRO A 27 -33.64 3.05 23.28
CA PRO A 27 -32.89 4.08 23.99
C PRO A 27 -31.54 3.59 24.51
N GLU A 28 -31.40 2.31 24.85
CA GLU A 28 -30.17 1.74 25.40
C GLU A 28 -29.10 1.59 24.31
N GLN A 29 -29.49 1.07 23.14
CA GLN A 29 -28.60 0.96 21.98
C GLN A 29 -28.17 2.35 21.47
N ARG A 30 -29.09 3.32 21.45
CA ARG A 30 -28.79 4.70 21.03
C ARG A 30 -27.77 5.35 21.96
N LYS A 31 -27.97 5.23 23.28
CA LYS A 31 -27.06 5.80 24.27
C LYS A 31 -25.67 5.17 24.18
N CYS A 32 -25.59 3.84 24.04
CA CYS A 32 -24.32 3.14 23.85
C CYS A 32 -23.59 3.60 22.57
N LEU A 33 -24.32 3.73 21.46
CA LEU A 33 -23.75 4.18 20.19
C LEU A 33 -23.20 5.61 20.26
N GLU A 34 -23.92 6.53 20.90
CA GLU A 34 -23.51 7.93 21.06
C GLU A 34 -22.25 8.05 21.95
N GLU A 35 -22.24 7.39 23.10
CA GLU A 35 -21.10 7.38 24.02
C GLU A 35 -19.85 6.78 23.36
N ARG A 36 -20.00 5.63 22.70
CA ARG A 36 -18.86 4.97 22.04
C ARG A 36 -18.36 5.70 20.82
N THR A 37 -19.24 6.24 19.99
CA THR A 37 -18.81 7.05 18.84
C THR A 37 -18.07 8.31 19.31
N LYS A 38 -18.51 8.93 20.41
CA LYS A 38 -17.82 10.08 21.02
C LYS A 38 -16.46 9.70 21.59
N ASP A 39 -16.37 8.57 22.30
CA ASP A 39 -15.11 8.05 22.84
C ASP A 39 -14.13 7.71 21.72
N LEU A 40 -14.59 7.06 20.65
CA LEU A 40 -13.76 6.72 19.49
C LEU A 40 -13.32 7.98 18.74
N GLY A 41 -14.18 8.98 18.60
CA GLY A 41 -13.86 10.24 17.91
C GLY A 41 -12.90 11.17 18.66
N ASN A 42 -12.55 10.88 19.92
CA ASN A 42 -11.70 11.73 20.73
C ASN A 42 -10.21 11.53 20.42
N ILE A 43 -9.46 12.62 20.21
CA ILE A 43 -8.03 12.64 19.85
C ILE A 43 -7.17 11.93 20.91
N HIS A 44 -7.59 11.95 22.18
CA HIS A 44 -6.90 11.30 23.29
C HIS A 44 -7.30 9.83 23.50
N SER A 45 -8.28 9.34 22.74
CA SER A 45 -8.74 7.97 22.87
C SER A 45 -7.78 7.03 22.16
N SER A 46 -7.38 5.97 22.86
CA SER A 46 -6.48 4.94 22.35
C SER A 46 -7.22 4.10 21.31
N PHE A 47 -7.33 4.63 20.09
CA PHE A 47 -7.87 3.90 18.96
C PHE A 47 -6.90 2.75 18.64
N LYS A 48 -7.29 1.51 18.94
CA LYS A 48 -6.48 0.31 18.69
C LYS A 48 -6.38 -0.07 17.20
N CYS A 49 -6.88 0.75 16.29
CA CYS A 49 -6.83 0.47 14.86
C CYS A 49 -5.52 1.01 14.26
N ARG A 50 -4.71 0.10 13.72
CA ARG A 50 -3.52 0.46 12.95
C ARG A 50 -3.92 0.71 11.49
N CYS A 51 -4.48 1.88 11.22
CA CYS A 51 -4.85 2.30 9.87
C CYS A 51 -3.62 2.85 9.14
N GLN A 52 -2.97 2.02 8.33
CA GLN A 52 -1.90 2.46 7.43
C GLN A 52 -2.50 3.16 6.21
N GLN A 53 -1.81 4.17 5.69
CA GLN A 53 -2.22 4.80 4.43
C GLN A 53 -2.04 3.81 3.27
N PRO A 54 -3.01 3.73 2.33
CA PRO A 54 -2.90 2.82 1.20
C PRO A 54 -1.85 3.32 0.20
N CYS A 55 -1.06 2.41 -0.37
CA CYS A 55 -0.05 2.76 -1.39
C CYS A 55 -0.66 3.21 -2.73
N LYS A 56 -1.94 2.92 -2.97
CA LYS A 56 -2.67 3.31 -4.19
C LYS A 56 -3.92 4.06 -3.79
N GLN A 57 -3.93 5.35 -4.07
CA GLN A 57 -5.05 6.24 -3.83
C GLN A 57 -5.32 7.08 -5.08
N LYS A 58 -6.59 7.29 -5.39
CA LYS A 58 -7.05 8.25 -6.40
C LYS A 58 -7.75 9.38 -5.66
N VAL A 59 -7.28 10.61 -5.86
CA VAL A 59 -7.87 11.81 -5.26
C VAL A 59 -8.42 12.66 -6.39
N PHE A 60 -9.67 13.09 -6.25
CA PHE A 60 -10.33 14.00 -7.20
C PHE A 60 -10.42 15.37 -6.55
N THR A 61 -9.68 16.34 -7.09
CA THR A 61 -9.85 17.74 -6.71
C THR A 61 -11.05 18.29 -7.46
N VAL A 62 -12.02 18.83 -6.73
CA VAL A 62 -13.25 19.37 -7.30
C VAL A 62 -13.20 20.90 -7.31
N ALA A 63 -13.53 21.50 -8.45
CA ALA A 63 -13.84 22.92 -8.57
C ALA A 63 -15.35 23.05 -8.76
N TYR A 64 -15.98 23.95 -8.02
CA TYR A 64 -17.43 24.12 -8.02
C TYR A 64 -17.79 25.51 -8.57
N SER A 65 -18.79 25.53 -9.45
CA SER A 65 -19.44 26.73 -9.95
C SER A 65 -20.96 26.57 -9.91
N GLU A 66 -21.64 27.67 -9.62
CA GLU A 66 -23.09 27.72 -9.47
C GLU A 66 -23.69 28.75 -10.41
N ALA A 67 -24.86 28.42 -10.97
CA ALA A 67 -25.63 29.33 -11.81
C ALA A 67 -27.12 29.13 -11.53
N ILE A 68 -27.89 30.20 -11.69
CA ILE A 68 -29.35 30.15 -11.55
C ILE A 68 -29.91 29.29 -12.67
N TRP A 69 -30.55 28.20 -12.28
CA TRP A 69 -31.27 27.30 -13.15
C TRP A 69 -32.66 27.04 -12.56
N PRO A 70 -33.72 26.94 -13.38
CA PRO A 70 -33.79 27.22 -14.82
C PRO A 70 -33.85 28.73 -15.16
N SER A 71 -33.50 29.11 -16.39
CA SER A 71 -33.63 30.50 -16.83
C SER A 71 -35.09 30.86 -17.13
N LYS A 72 -35.50 32.10 -16.83
CA LYS A 72 -36.90 32.57 -17.04
C LYS A 72 -37.38 32.48 -18.49
N SER A 73 -36.46 32.43 -19.45
CA SER A 73 -36.77 32.33 -20.89
C SER A 73 -36.78 30.88 -21.40
N LEU A 74 -36.36 29.91 -20.59
CA LEU A 74 -36.34 28.51 -20.98
C LEU A 74 -37.70 27.89 -20.66
N ASN A 75 -38.46 27.53 -21.69
CA ASN A 75 -39.59 26.62 -21.51
C ASN A 75 -39.03 25.21 -21.32
N ILE A 76 -38.89 24.80 -20.06
CA ILE A 76 -38.26 23.53 -19.69
C ILE A 76 -39.19 22.40 -20.11
N THR A 77 -38.89 21.76 -21.24
CA THR A 77 -39.51 20.49 -21.65
C THR A 77 -38.85 19.29 -20.95
N LEU A 78 -37.85 19.54 -20.09
CA LEU A 78 -37.07 18.52 -19.40
C LEU A 78 -37.82 18.03 -18.16
N GLY A 79 -38.65 17.01 -18.36
CA GLY A 79 -39.40 16.32 -17.30
C GLY A 79 -40.89 16.16 -17.62
N SER A 80 -41.55 15.17 -17.01
CA SER A 80 -42.98 14.90 -17.19
C SER A 80 -43.83 15.81 -16.29
N CYS A 81 -43.70 17.12 -16.49
CA CYS A 81 -44.53 18.09 -15.81
C CYS A 81 -45.88 18.18 -16.54
N THR A 82 -46.95 17.82 -15.85
CA THR A 82 -48.32 17.79 -16.41
C THR A 82 -49.08 19.10 -16.19
N MET A 83 -48.46 20.09 -15.54
CA MET A 83 -49.04 21.41 -15.26
C MET A 83 -48.64 22.44 -16.32
N GLU A 84 -49.24 23.64 -16.26
CA GLU A 84 -48.88 24.76 -17.13
C GLU A 84 -47.38 25.10 -17.01
N PRO A 85 -46.72 25.54 -18.09
CA PRO A 85 -45.28 25.78 -18.14
C PRO A 85 -44.77 26.72 -17.05
N ASP A 86 -45.56 27.74 -16.70
CA ASP A 86 -45.18 28.74 -15.70
C ASP A 86 -45.14 28.18 -14.27
N GLN A 87 -46.15 27.38 -13.90
CA GLN A 87 -46.18 26.68 -12.60
C GLN A 87 -45.08 25.62 -12.51
N CYS A 88 -44.75 25.00 -13.63
CA CYS A 88 -43.67 24.05 -13.69
C CYS A 88 -42.30 24.71 -13.47
N ASN A 89 -42.11 25.91 -14.05
CA ASN A 89 -40.88 26.67 -13.88
C ASN A 89 -40.68 27.10 -12.42
N GLU A 90 -41.74 27.57 -11.75
CA GLU A 90 -41.73 27.87 -10.31
C GLU A 90 -41.39 26.62 -9.49
N HIS A 91 -42.02 25.49 -9.79
CA HIS A 91 -41.74 24.22 -9.11
C HIS A 91 -40.28 23.77 -9.26
N TYR A 92 -39.69 23.88 -10.45
CA TYR A 92 -38.29 23.55 -10.69
C TYR A 92 -37.31 24.54 -10.06
N GLN A 93 -37.67 25.82 -9.92
CA GLN A 93 -36.84 26.79 -9.21
C GLN A 93 -36.77 26.50 -7.70
N GLU A 94 -37.85 26.01 -7.10
CA GLU A 94 -37.89 25.72 -5.67
C GLU A 94 -37.39 24.31 -5.31
N ASN A 95 -37.61 23.32 -6.19
CA ASN A 95 -37.39 21.90 -5.87
C ASN A 95 -36.33 21.22 -6.75
N GLY A 96 -35.90 21.88 -7.84
CA GLY A 96 -34.99 21.31 -8.83
C GLY A 96 -33.54 21.75 -8.61
N ALA A 97 -32.61 20.83 -8.88
CA ALA A 97 -31.18 21.14 -9.00
C ALA A 97 -30.60 20.40 -10.20
N MET A 98 -29.89 21.13 -11.05
CA MET A 98 -29.14 20.56 -12.17
C MET A 98 -27.67 20.44 -11.78
N ILE A 99 -27.14 19.21 -11.82
CA ILE A 99 -25.75 18.91 -11.49
C ILE A 99 -25.06 18.38 -12.73
N GLU A 100 -24.06 19.10 -13.21
CA GLU A 100 -23.19 18.67 -14.30
C GLU A 100 -21.81 18.34 -13.74
N VAL A 101 -21.36 17.10 -13.95
CA VAL A 101 -20.02 16.65 -13.52
C VAL A 101 -19.20 16.39 -14.77
N PHE A 102 -18.14 17.16 -14.96
CA PHE A 102 -17.23 17.04 -16.10
C PHE A 102 -15.78 17.21 -15.66
N TYR A 103 -14.85 16.74 -16.49
CA TYR A 103 -13.42 16.98 -16.29
C TYR A 103 -13.06 18.35 -16.85
N GLU A 104 -12.34 19.16 -16.06
CA GLU A 104 -11.86 20.48 -16.50
C GLU A 104 -10.91 20.36 -17.71
N ALA A 105 -10.03 19.35 -17.69
CA ALA A 105 -9.15 19.02 -18.80
C ALA A 105 -8.93 17.50 -18.87
N LEU A 106 -8.52 17.01 -20.05
CA LEU A 106 -8.22 15.59 -20.28
C LEU A 106 -6.80 15.22 -19.83
N ASN A 107 -6.39 15.72 -18.67
CA ASN A 107 -5.11 15.43 -18.03
C ASN A 107 -5.35 14.90 -16.61
N PHE A 108 -4.40 14.11 -16.12
CA PHE A 108 -4.39 13.63 -14.75
C PHE A 108 -2.95 13.67 -14.22
N GLU A 109 -2.81 13.97 -12.94
CA GLU A 109 -1.51 13.96 -12.26
C GLU A 109 -1.30 12.60 -11.58
N VAL A 110 -0.12 12.02 -11.78
CA VAL A 110 0.28 10.77 -11.10
C VAL A 110 1.50 11.06 -10.24
N LEU A 111 1.32 10.92 -8.92
CA LEU A 111 2.41 10.93 -7.97
C LEU A 111 2.84 9.49 -7.71
N SER A 112 4.04 9.13 -8.16
CA SER A 112 4.63 7.81 -7.95
C SER A 112 5.91 7.91 -7.12
N GLU A 113 5.97 7.11 -6.07
CA GLU A 113 7.17 6.95 -5.26
C GLU A 113 7.95 5.73 -5.74
N SER A 114 9.26 5.88 -5.90
CA SER A 114 10.18 4.80 -6.27
C SER A 114 11.37 4.80 -5.32
N GLU A 115 12.03 3.65 -5.20
CA GLU A 115 13.20 3.53 -4.34
C GLU A 115 14.31 4.49 -4.80
N ALA A 116 14.78 5.36 -3.88
CA ALA A 116 15.86 6.28 -4.20
C ALA A 116 17.16 5.51 -4.55
N TYR A 117 17.40 4.42 -3.83
CA TYR A 117 18.60 3.60 -3.94
C TYR A 117 18.29 2.10 -3.97
N GLY A 118 18.26 1.55 -5.18
CA GLY A 118 18.10 0.12 -5.39
C GLY A 118 19.40 -0.65 -5.27
N VAL A 119 19.30 -1.98 -5.18
CA VAL A 119 20.45 -2.91 -5.10
C VAL A 119 21.41 -2.78 -6.28
N ILE A 120 20.91 -2.42 -7.47
CA ILE A 120 21.75 -2.21 -8.67
C ILE A 120 22.66 -1.00 -8.48
N LYS A 121 22.11 0.12 -7.97
CA LYS A 121 22.89 1.33 -7.68
C LYS A 121 23.92 1.06 -6.58
N MET A 122 23.52 0.31 -5.54
CA MET A 122 24.43 -0.14 -4.48
C MET A 122 25.62 -0.92 -5.01
N MET A 123 25.38 -1.92 -5.87
CA MET A 123 26.45 -2.73 -6.45
C MET A 123 27.33 -1.93 -7.41
N ALA A 124 26.75 -0.98 -8.16
CA ALA A 124 27.49 -0.09 -9.04
C ALA A 124 28.43 0.84 -8.26
N ASP A 125 27.97 1.44 -7.16
CA ASP A 125 28.82 2.30 -6.33
C ASP A 125 29.89 1.50 -5.60
N LEU A 126 29.56 0.33 -5.06
CA LEU A 126 30.54 -0.56 -4.42
C LEU A 126 31.62 -0.99 -5.42
N GLY A 127 31.24 -1.48 -6.59
CA GLY A 127 32.16 -1.88 -7.65
C GLY A 127 32.97 -0.70 -8.20
N GLY A 128 32.34 0.46 -8.34
CA GLY A 128 32.99 1.69 -8.79
C GLY A 128 34.06 2.16 -7.81
N GLN A 129 33.76 2.18 -6.51
CA GLN A 129 34.73 2.56 -5.48
C GLN A 129 35.86 1.53 -5.33
N LEU A 130 35.54 0.23 -5.29
CA LEU A 130 36.56 -0.82 -5.20
C LEU A 130 37.46 -0.87 -6.44
N GLY A 131 36.89 -0.66 -7.62
CA GLY A 131 37.62 -0.58 -8.89
C GLY A 131 38.48 0.67 -8.99
N LEU A 132 37.99 1.83 -8.54
CA LEU A 132 38.74 3.09 -8.62
C LEU A 132 39.92 3.13 -7.64
N TRP A 133 39.72 2.73 -6.38
CA TRP A 133 40.72 2.88 -5.34
C TRP A 133 41.68 1.70 -5.23
N SER A 134 41.18 0.47 -5.44
CA SER A 134 41.96 -0.75 -5.25
C SER A 134 42.21 -1.52 -6.55
N GLY A 135 41.60 -1.11 -7.67
CA GLY A 135 41.70 -1.85 -8.94
C GLY A 135 41.06 -3.23 -8.90
N ILE A 136 40.27 -3.54 -7.85
CA ILE A 136 39.67 -4.86 -7.67
C ILE A 136 38.44 -4.98 -8.55
N SER A 137 38.35 -6.09 -9.27
CA SER A 137 37.19 -6.44 -10.09
C SER A 137 36.62 -7.81 -9.70
N VAL A 138 35.46 -8.15 -10.26
CA VAL A 138 34.87 -9.49 -10.12
C VAL A 138 35.84 -10.58 -10.60
N ILE A 139 36.63 -10.30 -11.64
CA ILE A 139 37.63 -11.25 -12.17
C ILE A 139 38.70 -11.53 -11.10
N THR A 140 39.17 -10.50 -10.40
CA THR A 140 40.14 -10.61 -9.30
C THR A 140 39.59 -11.45 -8.13
N CYS A 141 38.29 -11.32 -7.81
CA CYS A 141 37.65 -12.19 -6.82
C CYS A 141 37.59 -13.65 -7.29
N CYS A 142 37.22 -13.90 -8.55
CA CYS A 142 37.20 -15.26 -9.11
C CYS A 142 38.60 -15.90 -9.07
N GLU A 143 39.64 -15.14 -9.40
CA GLU A 143 41.02 -15.60 -9.34
C GLU A 143 41.42 -16.02 -7.92
N PHE A 144 41.08 -15.22 -6.91
CA PHE A 144 41.37 -15.55 -5.52
C PHE A 144 40.66 -16.84 -5.07
N VAL A 145 39.41 -17.06 -5.50
CA VAL A 145 38.67 -18.29 -5.21
C VAL A 145 39.32 -19.50 -5.88
N CYS A 146 39.65 -19.42 -7.17
CA CYS A 146 40.34 -20.49 -7.89
C CYS A 146 41.68 -20.82 -7.23
N LEU A 147 42.49 -19.81 -6.93
CA LEU A 147 43.77 -19.96 -6.25
C LEU A 147 43.60 -20.65 -4.89
N SER A 148 42.59 -20.24 -4.10
CA SER A 148 42.32 -20.85 -2.80
C SER A 148 41.94 -22.33 -2.95
N CYS A 149 41.12 -22.69 -3.94
CA CYS A 149 40.75 -24.07 -4.23
C CYS A 149 41.97 -24.92 -4.65
N GLU A 150 42.84 -24.40 -5.51
CA GLU A 150 44.06 -25.08 -5.94
C GLU A 150 45.03 -25.30 -4.78
N ILE A 151 45.23 -24.28 -3.94
CA ILE A 151 46.06 -24.38 -2.75
C ILE A 151 45.52 -25.44 -1.78
N LEU A 152 44.20 -25.47 -1.55
CA LEU A 152 43.56 -26.49 -0.71
C LEU A 152 43.72 -27.90 -1.29
N TYR A 153 43.56 -28.05 -2.61
CA TYR A 153 43.78 -29.32 -3.29
C TYR A 153 45.22 -29.82 -3.14
N MET A 154 46.20 -28.94 -3.34
CA MET A 154 47.62 -29.27 -3.18
C MET A 154 47.97 -29.61 -1.74
N MET A 155 47.43 -28.88 -0.76
CA MET A 155 47.59 -29.20 0.66
C MET A 155 46.99 -30.57 1.02
N ALA A 156 45.77 -30.87 0.54
CA ALA A 156 45.13 -32.17 0.77
C ALA A 156 45.94 -33.31 0.14
N MET A 157 46.42 -33.14 -1.08
CA MET A 157 47.28 -34.12 -1.76
C MET A 157 48.62 -34.32 -1.04
N HIS A 158 49.26 -33.25 -0.57
CA HIS A 158 50.50 -33.35 0.21
C HIS A 158 50.27 -34.13 1.52
N HIS A 159 49.21 -33.81 2.26
CA HIS A 159 48.82 -34.54 3.47
C HIS A 159 48.48 -36.00 3.19
N TYR A 160 47.77 -36.29 2.08
CA TYR A 160 47.46 -37.65 1.65
C TYR A 160 48.73 -38.45 1.31
N THR A 161 49.67 -37.85 0.61
CA THR A 161 50.95 -38.49 0.23
C THR A 161 51.82 -38.75 1.46
N ALA A 162 51.89 -37.81 2.40
CA ALA A 162 52.58 -37.99 3.67
C ALA A 162 51.92 -39.08 4.54
N TYR A 163 50.59 -39.15 4.55
CA TYR A 163 49.85 -40.21 5.23
C TYR A 163 50.11 -41.59 4.61
N LYS A 164 50.08 -41.68 3.27
CA LYS A 164 50.37 -42.92 2.54
C LYS A 164 51.82 -43.39 2.75
N ARG A 165 52.79 -42.46 2.80
CA ARG A 165 54.20 -42.79 3.09
C ARG A 165 54.36 -43.41 4.50
N LYS A 166 53.71 -42.83 5.52
CA LYS A 166 53.69 -43.39 6.89
C LYS A 166 52.95 -44.71 7.01
N ALA A 167 51.95 -44.96 6.16
CA ALA A 167 51.26 -46.24 6.10
C ALA A 167 52.15 -47.32 5.47
N TRP A 168 52.84 -47.00 4.36
CA TRP A 168 53.78 -47.90 3.69
C TRP A 168 54.98 -48.26 4.57
N GLU A 169 55.52 -47.31 5.33
CA GLU A 169 56.58 -47.57 6.32
C GLU A 169 56.12 -48.52 7.44
N ARG A 170 54.86 -48.41 7.89
CA ARG A 170 54.27 -49.34 8.87
C ARG A 170 54.06 -50.74 8.29
N SER A 171 53.69 -50.86 7.02
CA SER A 171 53.59 -52.15 6.33
C SER A 171 54.95 -52.85 6.27
N ARG A 172 56.01 -52.12 5.90
CA ARG A 172 57.37 -52.67 5.75
C ARG A 172 58.01 -53.10 7.07
N ASN A 173 57.69 -52.44 8.19
CA ASN A 173 58.19 -52.82 9.51
C ASN A 173 57.43 -54.00 10.15
N ASN A 174 56.36 -54.50 9.52
CA ASN A 174 55.53 -55.61 10.00
C ASN A 174 55.77 -56.92 9.22
N GLU A 175 56.72 -56.96 8.29
CA GLU A 175 57.21 -58.20 7.70
C GLU A 175 58.32 -58.79 8.61
N PRO A 176 58.22 -60.06 9.05
CA PRO A 176 59.12 -60.70 10.01
C PRO A 176 60.52 -61.02 9.45
#